data_AF-A0A9D9VCX4-F1
#
_entry.id   AF-A0A9D9VCX4-F1
#
_cell.length_a   1.000
_cell.length_b   1.000
_cell.length_c   1.000
_cell.angle_alpha   90.00
_cell.angle_beta   90.00
_cell.angle_gamma   90.00
#
_symmetry.space_group_name_H-M   'P 1'
#
loop_
_entity.id
_entity.type
_entity.pdbx_description
1 polymer ?
#
loop_
_entity_poly.entity_id
_entity_poly.type
_entity_poly.pdbx_seq_one_letter_code
_entity_poly.pdbx_strand_id
1 'polypeptide(L)'
;MKRTFLTLALVVAVAVGYAQEKNFIDQNYIEVNGYAEKKVIPNEIYLKIVLNEKDLKNKQLPEIEKSMIDKLKSIGIDVKKQLKVCDYTSNFKKYWLLKSAVVQEKEYQLVLSDAQTVAKTFLGLSSLGIANVSVEKVDHSDMQKLKMETKASAMQSAKQNATVLANAIGQEVGRALYISEGYEQPYRHSNVAFGLKATGAETDEVYVPDIEFEDIELRSTVIVRFELK
;
A
#
# COMPACT_ATOMS: atom_id res chain seq x y z
N MET A 1 57.63 27.13 -20.25
CA MET A 1 56.85 25.87 -20.26
C MET A 1 56.90 25.13 -18.92
N LYS A 2 58.07 24.79 -18.35
CA LYS A 2 58.12 24.08 -17.05
C LYS A 2 57.49 24.85 -15.88
N ARG A 3 57.74 26.17 -15.79
CA ARG A 3 57.18 27.04 -14.73
C ARG A 3 55.66 27.24 -14.85
N THR A 4 55.14 27.38 -16.07
CA THR A 4 53.70 27.53 -16.34
C THR A 4 52.92 26.24 -16.07
N PHE A 5 53.55 25.08 -16.30
CA PHE A 5 52.98 23.78 -15.97
C PHE A 5 52.90 23.57 -14.44
N LEU A 6 53.92 24.01 -13.71
CA LEU A 6 53.98 23.91 -12.25
C LEU A 6 52.92 24.79 -11.56
N THR A 7 52.71 26.02 -12.08
CA THR A 7 51.65 26.90 -11.58
C THR A 7 50.26 26.35 -11.86
N LEU A 8 50.05 25.75 -13.03
CA LEU A 8 48.76 25.14 -13.38
C LEU A 8 48.46 23.92 -12.51
N ALA A 9 49.47 23.07 -12.27
CA ALA A 9 49.35 21.92 -11.37
C ALA A 9 49.02 22.34 -9.93
N LEU A 10 49.59 23.45 -9.44
CA LEU A 10 49.31 23.98 -8.11
C LEU A 10 47.87 24.50 -8.00
N VAL A 11 47.36 25.19 -9.02
CA VAL A 11 45.97 25.68 -9.06
C VAL A 11 44.97 24.51 -9.06
N VAL A 12 45.25 23.45 -9.81
CA VAL A 12 44.41 22.24 -9.83
C VAL A 12 44.45 21.53 -8.47
N ALA A 13 45.62 21.41 -7.84
CA ALA A 13 45.74 20.78 -6.52
C ALA A 13 44.95 21.55 -5.43
N VAL A 14 44.99 22.88 -5.47
CA VAL A 14 44.20 23.74 -4.57
C VAL A 14 42.71 23.59 -4.84
N ALA A 15 42.29 23.56 -6.11
CA ALA A 15 40.88 23.36 -6.49
C ALA A 15 40.33 22.00 -6.03
N VAL A 16 41.13 20.93 -6.09
CA VAL A 16 40.76 19.59 -5.58
C VAL A 16 40.72 19.57 -4.04
N GLY A 17 41.57 20.35 -3.37
CA GLY A 17 41.51 20.52 -1.90
C GLY A 17 40.21 21.16 -1.40
N TYR A 18 39.62 22.09 -2.17
CA TYR A 18 38.31 22.67 -1.87
C TYR A 18 37.11 21.81 -2.29
N ALA A 19 37.35 20.73 -3.04
CA ALA A 19 36.33 19.76 -3.44
C ALA A 19 36.17 18.60 -2.45
N GLN A 20 36.91 18.60 -1.33
CA GLN A 20 36.64 17.67 -0.24
C GLN A 20 35.24 17.95 0.30
N GLU A 21 34.41 16.90 0.41
CA GLU A 21 33.11 16.99 1.06
C GLU A 21 33.28 17.68 2.41
N LYS A 22 32.59 18.81 2.62
CA LYS A 22 32.51 19.41 3.95
C LYS A 22 31.94 18.35 4.89
N ASN A 23 32.77 17.80 5.76
CA ASN A 23 32.30 17.04 6.91
C ASN A 23 31.31 17.94 7.64
N PHE A 24 30.04 17.55 7.68
CA PHE A 24 28.95 18.29 8.31
C PHE A 24 29.09 18.38 9.85
N ILE A 25 30.27 18.04 10.39
CA ILE A 25 30.53 17.72 11.79
C ILE A 25 31.69 18.57 12.34
N ASP A 26 31.55 19.88 12.27
CA ASP A 26 32.32 20.81 13.14
C ASP A 26 31.44 21.37 14.28
N GLN A 27 30.20 20.89 14.41
CA GLN A 27 29.24 21.34 15.43
C GLN A 27 28.85 20.19 16.36
N ASN A 28 28.74 20.47 17.67
CA ASN A 28 28.22 19.51 18.64
C ASN A 28 26.78 19.16 18.28
N TYR A 29 26.45 17.86 18.28
CA TYR A 29 25.13 17.38 17.92
C TYR A 29 24.72 16.16 18.74
N ILE A 30 23.41 15.94 18.81
CA ILE A 30 22.79 14.72 19.30
C ILE A 30 22.09 14.02 18.14
N GLU A 31 22.35 12.72 18.00
CA GLU A 31 21.62 11.86 17.07
C GLU A 31 20.56 11.08 17.82
N VAL A 32 19.32 11.14 17.34
CA VAL A 32 18.19 10.42 17.93
C VAL A 32 17.35 9.75 16.85
N ASN A 33 16.69 8.66 17.24
CA ASN A 33 15.68 8.01 16.44
C ASN A 33 14.29 8.50 16.88
N GLY A 34 13.45 8.86 15.91
CA GLY A 34 12.03 9.08 16.10
C GLY A 34 11.23 7.91 15.57
N TYR A 35 10.18 7.52 16.28
CA TYR A 35 9.30 6.44 15.90
C TYR A 35 7.85 6.87 16.05
N ALA A 36 7.01 6.46 15.11
CA ALA A 36 5.57 6.59 15.23
C ALA A 36 4.86 5.38 14.59
N GLU A 37 3.78 4.97 15.24
CA GLU A 37 2.87 3.93 14.79
C GLU A 37 1.45 4.47 14.78
N LYS A 38 0.64 4.08 13.79
CA LYS A 38 -0.78 4.41 13.69
C LYS A 38 -1.54 3.22 13.12
N LYS A 39 -2.55 2.75 13.85
CA LYS A 39 -3.49 1.75 13.36
C LYS A 39 -4.67 2.42 12.66
N VAL A 40 -5.03 1.91 11.49
CA VAL A 40 -6.05 2.50 10.62
C VAL A 40 -7.02 1.40 10.20
N ILE A 41 -8.30 1.60 10.52
CA ILE A 41 -9.37 0.72 10.06
C ILE A 41 -9.50 0.87 8.54
N PRO A 42 -9.41 -0.21 7.75
CA PRO A 42 -9.54 -0.12 6.30
C PRO A 42 -10.95 0.28 5.86
N ASN A 43 -11.03 0.99 4.73
CA ASN A 43 -12.31 1.38 4.11
C ASN A 43 -12.36 1.13 2.59
N GLU A 44 -11.30 0.53 2.03
CA GLU A 44 -11.23 0.12 0.62
C GLU A 44 -10.74 -1.33 0.53
N ILE A 45 -11.65 -2.24 0.18
CA ILE A 45 -11.37 -3.65 -0.01
C ILE A 45 -11.55 -3.99 -1.48
N TYR A 46 -10.45 -4.33 -2.13
CA TYR A 46 -10.38 -4.66 -3.54
C TYR A 46 -10.55 -6.17 -3.69
N LEU A 47 -11.68 -6.56 -4.28
CA LEU A 47 -11.94 -7.93 -4.70
C LEU A 47 -11.58 -8.08 -6.18
N LYS A 48 -10.89 -9.17 -6.48
CA LYS A 48 -10.70 -9.66 -7.85
C LYS A 48 -11.74 -10.74 -8.13
N ILE A 49 -12.52 -10.54 -9.18
CA ILE A 49 -13.52 -11.49 -9.68
C ILE A 49 -13.09 -11.91 -11.08
N VAL A 50 -12.88 -13.21 -11.27
CA VAL A 50 -12.58 -13.80 -12.58
C VAL A 50 -13.79 -14.59 -13.03
N LEU A 51 -14.33 -14.23 -14.19
CA LEU A 51 -15.40 -14.97 -14.85
C LEU A 51 -14.77 -15.84 -15.94
N ASN A 52 -14.99 -17.15 -15.89
CA ASN A 52 -14.57 -18.08 -16.94
C ASN A 52 -15.79 -18.83 -17.49
N GLU A 53 -15.94 -18.91 -18.82
CA GLU A 53 -17.03 -19.66 -19.46
C GLU A 53 -17.05 -21.15 -19.08
N LYS A 54 -15.89 -21.71 -18.69
CA LYS A 54 -15.79 -23.11 -18.27
C LYS A 54 -16.35 -23.35 -16.87
N ASP A 55 -16.46 -22.31 -16.03
CA ASP A 55 -16.91 -22.46 -14.64
C ASP A 55 -18.41 -22.80 -14.58
N LEU A 56 -19.19 -22.33 -15.57
CA LEU A 56 -20.64 -22.50 -15.62
C LEU A 56 -21.05 -23.23 -16.90
N LYS A 57 -21.15 -24.56 -16.80
CA LYS A 57 -21.63 -25.43 -17.89
C LYS A 57 -22.94 -24.86 -18.47
N ASN A 58 -22.95 -24.62 -19.78
CA ASN A 58 -24.08 -24.15 -20.58
C ASN A 58 -24.47 -22.65 -20.44
N LYS A 59 -23.62 -21.78 -19.88
CA LYS A 59 -23.82 -20.32 -19.92
C LYS A 59 -22.70 -19.62 -20.68
N GLN A 60 -23.05 -18.66 -21.52
CA GLN A 60 -22.06 -17.80 -22.19
C GLN A 60 -21.59 -16.68 -21.27
N LEU A 61 -20.38 -16.15 -21.49
CA LEU A 61 -19.81 -15.09 -20.66
C LEU A 61 -20.72 -13.88 -20.43
N PRO A 62 -21.46 -13.35 -21.45
CA PRO A 62 -22.37 -12.23 -21.25
C PRO A 62 -23.54 -12.54 -20.30
N GLU A 63 -24.00 -13.80 -20.26
CA GLU A 63 -25.08 -14.22 -19.36
C GLU A 63 -24.59 -14.35 -17.91
N ILE A 64 -23.36 -14.84 -17.73
CA ILE A 64 -22.68 -14.92 -16.44
C ILE A 64 -22.45 -13.50 -15.90
N GLU A 65 -21.94 -12.61 -16.74
CA GLU A 65 -21.71 -11.19 -16.42
C GLU A 65 -23.01 -10.49 -16.00
N LYS A 66 -24.09 -10.67 -16.77
CA LYS A 66 -25.40 -10.12 -16.41
C LYS A 66 -25.88 -10.64 -15.06
N SER A 67 -25.81 -11.95 -14.83
CA SER A 67 -26.21 -12.59 -13.57
C SER A 67 -25.40 -12.06 -12.38
N MET A 68 -24.08 -11.90 -12.55
CA MET A 68 -23.19 -11.30 -11.56
C MET A 68 -23.64 -9.87 -11.22
N ILE A 69 -23.81 -9.01 -12.23
CA ILE A 69 -24.21 -7.61 -12.05
C ILE A 69 -25.57 -7.51 -11.34
N ASP A 70 -26.54 -8.32 -11.73
CA ASP A 70 -27.87 -8.32 -11.12
C ASP A 70 -27.80 -8.77 -9.65
N LYS A 71 -26.98 -9.77 -9.34
CA LYS A 71 -26.75 -10.21 -7.95
C LYS A 71 -26.05 -9.15 -7.12
N LEU A 72 -25.00 -8.50 -7.64
CA LEU A 72 -24.30 -7.41 -6.95
C LEU A 72 -25.27 -6.25 -6.65
N LYS A 73 -26.11 -5.85 -7.61
CA LYS A 73 -27.16 -4.84 -7.38
C LYS A 73 -28.17 -5.27 -6.32
N SER A 74 -28.58 -6.54 -6.31
CA SER A 74 -29.54 -7.06 -5.34
C SER A 74 -29.04 -7.02 -3.89
N ILE A 75 -27.72 -7.04 -3.69
CA ILE A 75 -27.07 -6.91 -2.37
C ILE A 75 -26.65 -5.46 -2.06
N GLY A 76 -27.12 -4.48 -2.85
CA GLY A 76 -26.95 -3.05 -2.59
C GLY A 76 -25.67 -2.42 -3.15
N ILE A 77 -24.93 -3.12 -4.02
CA ILE A 77 -23.68 -2.59 -4.61
C ILE A 77 -23.98 -1.70 -5.82
N ASP A 78 -23.42 -0.48 -5.81
CA ASP A 78 -23.44 0.42 -6.96
C ASP A 78 -22.34 0.01 -7.96
N VAL A 79 -22.70 -0.92 -8.84
CA VAL A 79 -21.80 -1.45 -9.86
C VAL A 79 -21.19 -0.38 -10.77
N LYS A 80 -21.81 0.80 -10.94
CA LYS A 80 -21.24 1.86 -11.79
C LYS A 80 -20.04 2.53 -11.14
N LYS A 81 -20.01 2.58 -9.81
CA LYS A 81 -18.92 3.20 -9.03
C LYS A 81 -17.91 2.18 -8.54
N GLN A 82 -18.39 1.00 -8.16
CA GLN A 82 -17.62 0.03 -7.39
C GLN A 82 -17.03 -1.09 -8.25
N LEU A 83 -17.65 -1.42 -9.39
CA LEU A 83 -17.18 -2.50 -10.27
C LEU A 83 -16.45 -1.92 -11.48
N LYS A 84 -15.20 -2.33 -11.69
CA LYS A 84 -14.35 -1.93 -12.81
C LYS A 84 -13.89 -3.18 -13.55
N VAL A 85 -13.73 -3.08 -14.86
CA VAL A 85 -13.10 -4.12 -15.66
C VAL A 85 -11.58 -3.94 -15.52
N CYS A 86 -10.87 -5.00 -15.12
CA CYS A 86 -9.41 -4.99 -15.13
C CYS A 86 -8.95 -5.08 -16.59
N ASP A 87 -8.17 -4.10 -17.01
CA ASP A 87 -7.92 -3.84 -18.43
C ASP A 87 -7.32 -5.06 -19.16
N TYR A 88 -7.87 -5.31 -20.34
CA TYR A 88 -7.65 -6.48 -21.19
C TYR A 88 -6.21 -6.63 -21.74
N THR A 89 -5.33 -5.66 -21.49
CA THR A 89 -4.16 -5.39 -22.35
C THR A 89 -2.99 -6.37 -22.19
N SER A 90 -2.76 -6.91 -20.98
CA SER A 90 -1.62 -7.81 -20.74
C SER A 90 -1.86 -9.21 -21.32
N ASN A 91 -3.10 -9.68 -21.16
CA ASN A 91 -3.54 -10.95 -21.70
C ASN A 91 -3.82 -10.84 -23.22
N PHE A 92 -4.33 -9.72 -23.71
CA PHE A 92 -4.54 -9.51 -25.15
C PHE A 92 -3.23 -9.59 -25.97
N LYS A 93 -2.10 -9.10 -25.44
CA LYS A 93 -0.78 -9.28 -26.09
C LYS A 93 -0.36 -10.75 -26.20
N LYS A 94 -0.58 -11.52 -25.15
CA LYS A 94 -0.31 -12.97 -25.11
C LYS A 94 -1.25 -13.75 -26.03
N TYR A 95 -2.52 -13.35 -26.09
CA TYR A 95 -3.54 -13.98 -26.93
C TYR A 95 -3.48 -13.57 -28.40
N TRP A 96 -3.05 -12.36 -28.74
CA TRP A 96 -2.79 -11.96 -30.14
C TRP A 96 -1.66 -12.80 -30.74
N LEU A 97 -0.60 -13.11 -29.99
CA LEU A 97 0.47 -13.99 -30.44
C LEU A 97 -0.01 -15.44 -30.69
N LEU A 98 -1.09 -15.87 -30.05
CA LEU A 98 -1.70 -17.20 -30.17
C LEU A 98 -3.05 -17.08 -30.89
N LYS A 99 -3.04 -17.03 -32.22
CA LYS A 99 -4.17 -16.77 -33.16
C LYS A 99 -5.46 -17.63 -33.01
N SER A 100 -5.65 -18.37 -31.92
CA SER A 100 -6.76 -19.32 -31.72
C SER A 100 -7.37 -19.32 -30.30
N ALA A 101 -6.91 -18.48 -29.37
CA ALA A 101 -7.52 -18.43 -28.04
C ALA A 101 -8.72 -17.47 -28.00
N VAL A 102 -9.93 -18.01 -28.19
CA VAL A 102 -11.19 -17.31 -27.90
C VAL A 102 -11.17 -16.82 -26.45
N VAL A 103 -11.49 -15.54 -26.23
CA VAL A 103 -11.56 -14.88 -24.91
C VAL A 103 -12.64 -15.56 -24.07
N GLN A 104 -12.26 -16.54 -23.27
CA GLN A 104 -13.15 -17.29 -22.38
C GLN A 104 -13.16 -16.73 -20.95
N GLU A 105 -12.36 -15.69 -20.67
CA GLU A 105 -12.14 -15.16 -19.34
C GLU A 105 -12.24 -13.63 -19.30
N LYS A 106 -12.86 -13.09 -18.24
CA LYS A 106 -12.94 -11.67 -17.92
C LYS A 106 -12.60 -11.44 -16.46
N GLU A 107 -11.85 -10.39 -16.19
CA GLU A 107 -11.46 -9.99 -14.84
C GLU A 107 -12.08 -8.66 -14.46
N TYR A 108 -12.64 -8.60 -13.26
CA TYR A 108 -13.21 -7.40 -12.67
C TYR A 108 -12.56 -7.12 -11.32
N GLN A 109 -12.41 -5.83 -11.02
CA GLN A 109 -12.08 -5.33 -9.70
C GLN A 109 -13.34 -4.72 -9.10
N LEU A 110 -13.69 -5.17 -7.90
CA LEU A 110 -14.81 -4.66 -7.13
C LEU A 110 -14.28 -4.04 -5.84
N VAL A 111 -14.59 -2.77 -5.58
CA VAL A 111 -14.16 -2.05 -4.37
C VAL A 111 -15.32 -1.92 -3.38
N LEU A 112 -15.14 -2.49 -2.19
CA LEU A 112 -16.11 -2.51 -1.10
C LEU A 112 -15.54 -1.81 0.14
N SER A 113 -16.39 -1.48 1.12
CA SER A 113 -15.99 -0.67 2.28
C SER A 113 -15.91 -1.43 3.59
N ASP A 114 -16.47 -2.64 3.67
CA ASP A 114 -16.55 -3.41 4.91
C ASP A 114 -16.59 -4.92 4.66
N ALA A 115 -16.22 -5.69 5.69
CA ALA A 115 -16.13 -7.13 5.63
C ALA A 115 -17.49 -7.85 5.52
N GLN A 116 -18.58 -7.24 6.01
CA GLN A 116 -19.92 -7.82 5.89
C GLN A 116 -20.40 -7.80 4.43
N THR A 117 -20.18 -6.68 3.73
CA THR A 117 -20.49 -6.54 2.31
C THR A 117 -19.62 -7.47 1.46
N VAL A 118 -18.34 -7.64 1.84
CA VAL A 118 -17.46 -8.64 1.22
C VAL A 118 -18.03 -10.06 1.40
N ALA A 119 -18.40 -10.46 2.62
CA ALA A 119 -18.99 -11.78 2.89
C ALA A 119 -20.28 -12.02 2.09
N LYS A 120 -21.20 -11.05 2.07
CA LYS A 120 -22.43 -11.09 1.26
C LYS A 120 -22.13 -11.24 -0.22
N THR A 121 -21.07 -10.57 -0.71
CA THR A 121 -20.61 -10.69 -2.10
C THR A 121 -20.10 -12.08 -2.40
N PHE A 122 -19.21 -12.63 -1.57
CA PHE A 122 -18.71 -14.00 -1.73
C PHE A 122 -19.83 -15.03 -1.76
N LEU A 123 -20.77 -14.96 -0.82
CA LEU A 123 -21.92 -15.88 -0.76
C LEU A 123 -22.85 -15.69 -1.96
N GLY A 124 -23.11 -14.43 -2.33
CA GLY A 124 -23.94 -14.10 -3.47
C GLY A 124 -23.38 -14.61 -4.79
N LEU A 125 -22.08 -14.43 -5.04
CA LEU A 125 -21.42 -14.92 -6.25
C LEU A 125 -21.24 -16.44 -6.24
N SER A 126 -20.95 -17.04 -5.07
CA SER A 126 -20.89 -18.48 -4.91
C SER A 126 -22.23 -19.16 -5.24
N SER A 127 -23.37 -18.56 -4.86
CA SER A 127 -24.70 -19.07 -5.21
C SER A 127 -24.99 -19.07 -6.72
N LEU A 128 -24.25 -18.26 -7.50
CA LEU A 128 -24.29 -18.26 -8.96
C LEU A 128 -23.29 -19.23 -9.60
N GLY A 129 -22.48 -19.93 -8.78
CA GLY A 129 -21.37 -20.78 -9.21
C GLY A 129 -20.12 -20.01 -9.64
N ILE A 130 -20.03 -18.71 -9.34
CA ILE A 130 -18.84 -17.89 -9.59
C ILE A 130 -17.90 -18.06 -8.39
N ALA A 131 -16.91 -18.95 -8.53
CA ALA A 131 -16.01 -19.32 -7.43
C ALA A 131 -14.69 -18.56 -7.43
N ASN A 132 -14.25 -18.01 -8.57
CA ASN A 132 -12.98 -17.32 -8.71
C ASN A 132 -13.08 -15.86 -8.22
N VAL A 133 -13.35 -15.70 -6.92
CA VAL A 133 -13.42 -14.43 -6.22
C VAL A 133 -12.35 -14.43 -5.13
N SER A 134 -11.58 -13.35 -5.00
CA SER A 134 -10.52 -13.25 -3.99
C SER A 134 -10.32 -11.81 -3.52
N VAL A 135 -9.84 -11.63 -2.29
CA VAL A 135 -9.38 -10.32 -1.80
C VAL A 135 -7.98 -10.08 -2.38
N GLU A 136 -7.85 -9.05 -3.20
CA GLU A 136 -6.59 -8.64 -3.83
C GLU A 136 -5.82 -7.67 -2.93
N LYS A 137 -6.53 -6.73 -2.30
CA LYS A 137 -5.93 -5.66 -1.50
C LYS A 137 -6.92 -5.12 -0.47
N VAL A 138 -6.39 -4.74 0.69
CA VAL A 138 -7.09 -4.00 1.75
C VAL A 138 -6.34 -2.68 1.94
N ASP A 139 -7.03 -1.56 1.87
CA ASP A 139 -6.46 -0.21 1.91
C ASP A 139 -7.40 0.80 2.60
N HIS A 140 -6.93 2.05 2.64
CA HIS A 140 -7.69 3.20 3.09
C HIS A 140 -7.66 4.34 2.06
N SER A 141 -8.79 4.99 1.81
CA SER A 141 -8.92 6.10 0.85
C SER A 141 -7.94 7.25 1.09
N ASP A 142 -7.63 7.53 2.36
CA ASP A 142 -6.69 8.57 2.80
C ASP A 142 -5.27 8.06 3.10
N MET A 143 -4.88 6.87 2.60
CA MET A 143 -3.62 6.21 2.96
C MET A 143 -2.39 7.12 2.86
N GLN A 144 -2.28 7.89 1.78
CA GLN A 144 -1.14 8.80 1.59
C GLN A 144 -1.09 9.88 2.66
N LYS A 145 -2.23 10.48 3.01
CA LYS A 145 -2.31 11.49 4.06
C LYS A 145 -1.92 10.89 5.41
N LEU A 146 -2.46 9.71 5.74
CA LEU A 146 -2.17 9.02 7.00
C LEU A 146 -0.69 8.65 7.15
N LYS A 147 -0.03 8.26 6.06
CA LYS A 147 1.42 8.05 6.03
C LYS A 147 2.19 9.34 6.33
N MET A 148 1.83 10.46 5.71
CA MET A 148 2.48 11.75 5.95
C MET A 148 2.29 12.24 7.39
N GLU A 149 1.09 12.06 7.95
CA GLU A 149 0.83 12.34 9.36
C GLU A 149 1.71 11.49 10.28
N THR A 150 1.83 10.19 9.99
CA THR A 150 2.68 9.27 10.77
C THR A 150 4.16 9.67 10.71
N LYS A 151 4.65 10.13 9.54
CA LYS A 151 6.00 10.69 9.41
C LYS A 151 6.20 11.95 10.24
N ALA A 152 5.24 12.87 10.21
CA ALA A 152 5.29 14.07 11.04
C ALA A 152 5.33 13.71 12.54
N SER A 153 4.55 12.72 12.98
CA SER A 153 4.60 12.21 14.35
C SER A 153 5.96 11.60 14.70
N ALA A 154 6.61 10.86 13.80
CA ALA A 154 7.95 10.33 14.03
C ALA A 154 8.99 11.45 14.22
N MET A 155 8.90 12.52 13.43
CA MET A 155 9.75 13.71 13.58
C MET A 155 9.52 14.44 14.90
N GLN A 156 8.25 14.55 15.34
CA GLN A 156 7.91 15.14 16.64
C GLN A 156 8.48 14.30 17.79
N SER A 157 8.36 12.96 17.69
CA SER A 157 8.96 12.01 18.63
C SER A 157 10.49 12.18 18.71
N ALA A 158 11.18 12.26 17.56
CA ALA A 158 12.62 12.52 17.52
C ALA A 158 12.99 13.81 18.26
N LYS A 159 12.28 14.92 17.96
CA LYS A 159 12.53 16.20 18.62
C LYS A 159 12.33 16.11 20.13
N GLN A 160 11.24 15.49 20.59
CA GLN A 160 10.97 15.30 22.01
C GLN A 160 12.07 14.49 22.70
N ASN A 161 12.51 13.39 22.07
CA ASN A 161 13.59 12.55 22.58
C ASN A 161 14.90 13.34 22.73
N ALA A 162 15.29 14.09 21.69
CA ALA A 162 16.47 14.95 21.76
C ALA A 162 16.36 15.98 22.89
N THR A 163 15.20 16.62 23.05
CA THR A 163 14.98 17.64 24.11
C THR A 163 15.13 17.02 25.50
N VAL A 164 14.55 15.84 25.74
CA VAL A 164 14.70 15.15 27.03
C VAL A 164 16.16 14.81 27.31
N LEU A 165 16.89 14.28 26.32
CA LEU A 165 18.28 13.87 26.49
C LEU A 165 19.23 15.06 26.71
N ALA A 166 19.08 16.15 25.97
CA ALA A 166 19.91 17.34 26.14
C ALA A 166 19.66 18.00 27.51
N ASN A 167 18.40 18.16 27.88
CA ASN A 167 18.04 18.80 29.16
C ASN A 167 18.58 18.01 30.36
N ALA A 168 18.65 16.68 30.28
CA ALA A 168 19.17 15.84 31.35
C ALA A 168 20.65 16.10 31.71
N ILE A 169 21.41 16.70 30.79
CA ILE A 169 22.82 17.07 30.98
C ILE A 169 23.04 18.59 31.01
N GLY A 170 21.97 19.37 31.15
CA GLY A 170 22.05 20.83 31.20
C GLY A 170 22.36 21.50 29.87
N GLN A 171 22.05 20.84 28.75
CA GLN A 171 22.18 21.38 27.39
C GLN A 171 20.82 21.64 26.76
N GLU A 172 20.80 22.44 25.69
CA GLU A 172 19.58 22.70 24.91
C GLU A 172 19.67 22.13 23.49
N VAL A 173 18.54 21.72 22.95
CA VAL A 173 18.45 21.28 21.54
C VAL A 173 18.28 22.48 20.62
N GLY A 174 19.16 22.58 19.63
CA GLY A 174 19.13 23.56 18.56
C GLY A 174 18.34 23.11 17.33
N ARG A 175 18.73 23.62 16.16
CA ARG A 175 18.08 23.28 14.89
C ARG A 175 18.45 21.87 14.42
N ALA A 176 17.60 21.28 13.58
CA ALA A 176 17.95 20.03 12.89
C ALA A 176 19.10 20.31 11.90
N LEU A 177 20.14 19.50 11.97
CA LEU A 177 21.32 19.54 11.10
C LEU A 177 21.21 18.49 9.99
N TYR A 178 20.58 17.36 10.28
CA TYR A 178 20.39 16.25 9.36
C TYR A 178 19.09 15.52 9.67
N ILE A 179 18.36 15.13 8.62
CA ILE A 179 17.16 14.31 8.70
C ILE A 179 17.31 13.20 7.67
N SER A 180 17.13 11.96 8.11
CA SER A 180 17.03 10.79 7.25
C SER A 180 15.74 10.06 7.55
N GLU A 181 14.95 9.84 6.52
CA GLU A 181 13.79 8.95 6.61
C GLU A 181 14.28 7.51 6.49
N GLY A 182 13.87 6.66 7.43
CA GLY A 182 14.06 5.23 7.31
C GLY A 182 13.32 4.71 6.07
N TYR A 183 13.86 3.66 5.45
CA TYR A 183 13.19 3.00 4.33
C TYR A 183 11.82 2.49 4.79
N GLU A 184 10.74 2.99 4.17
CA GLU A 184 9.43 2.37 4.29
C GLU A 184 9.56 0.94 3.75
N GLN A 185 9.46 -0.05 4.63
CA GLN A 185 9.28 -1.42 4.17
C GLN A 185 7.96 -1.44 3.40
N PRO A 186 7.95 -1.89 2.12
CA PRO A 186 6.72 -1.98 1.37
C PRO A 186 5.75 -2.82 2.19
N TYR A 187 4.57 -2.24 2.40
CA TYR A 187 3.48 -2.91 3.09
C TYR A 187 3.31 -4.30 2.49
N ARG A 188 3.68 -5.34 3.24
CA ARG A 188 3.40 -6.70 2.84
C ARG A 188 1.88 -6.81 2.88
N HIS A 189 1.28 -6.78 1.70
CA HIS A 189 -0.11 -7.17 1.54
C HIS A 189 -0.14 -8.61 2.06
N SER A 190 -0.68 -8.81 3.26
CA SER A 190 -0.98 -10.17 3.69
C SER A 190 -1.95 -10.71 2.64
N ASN A 191 -1.67 -11.89 2.09
CA ASN A 191 -2.66 -12.57 1.28
C ASN A 191 -3.80 -12.91 2.25
N VAL A 192 -4.82 -12.05 2.32
CA VAL A 192 -5.97 -12.26 3.18
C VAL A 192 -6.77 -13.40 2.57
N ALA A 193 -6.55 -14.62 3.07
CA ALA A 193 -7.35 -15.77 2.72
C ALA A 193 -8.74 -15.61 3.37
N PHE A 194 -9.67 -15.01 2.63
CA PHE A 194 -11.05 -14.85 3.08
C PHE A 194 -11.81 -16.18 2.91
N GLY A 195 -11.71 -17.05 3.91
CA GLY A 195 -12.28 -18.40 3.88
C GLY A 195 -13.69 -18.47 4.47
N LEU A 196 -14.73 -18.12 3.71
CA LEU A 196 -16.09 -18.55 4.07
C LEU A 196 -16.32 -19.98 3.56
N LYS A 197 -16.42 -20.94 4.49
CA LYS A 197 -17.03 -22.23 4.19
C LYS A 197 -18.55 -22.06 4.21
N ALA A 198 -19.18 -22.11 3.04
CA ALA A 198 -20.62 -22.29 2.95
C ALA A 198 -20.95 -23.64 3.59
N THR A 199 -21.43 -23.62 4.83
CA THR A 199 -21.95 -24.81 5.49
C THR A 199 -23.31 -25.09 4.90
N GLY A 200 -23.45 -26.25 4.25
CA GLY A 200 -24.73 -26.72 3.74
C GLY A 200 -25.67 -26.97 4.91
N ALA A 201 -26.56 -26.01 5.18
CA ALA A 201 -27.69 -26.17 6.07
C ALA A 201 -28.90 -25.53 5.40
N GLU A 202 -29.99 -26.29 5.32
CA GLU A 202 -31.29 -25.94 4.74
C GLU A 202 -32.02 -24.87 5.58
N THR A 203 -31.42 -23.69 5.70
CA THR A 203 -32.07 -22.50 6.25
C THR A 203 -31.80 -21.34 5.29
N ASP A 204 -32.88 -20.66 4.85
CA ASP A 204 -32.84 -19.49 3.95
C ASP A 204 -32.05 -18.29 4.52
N GLU A 205 -31.59 -18.37 5.77
CA GLU A 205 -30.72 -17.39 6.39
C GLU A 205 -29.25 -17.73 6.13
N VAL A 206 -28.68 -17.01 5.17
CA VAL A 206 -27.23 -16.96 4.93
C VAL A 206 -26.56 -16.36 6.17
N TYR A 207 -25.97 -17.21 7.02
CA TYR A 207 -25.20 -16.76 8.17
C TYR A 207 -23.92 -16.06 7.70
N VAL A 208 -23.87 -14.74 7.87
CA VAL A 208 -22.65 -13.95 7.72
C VAL A 208 -22.10 -13.73 9.13
N PRO A 209 -20.93 -14.30 9.47
CA PRO A 209 -20.33 -14.04 10.77
C PRO A 209 -20.00 -12.55 10.91
N ASP A 210 -20.07 -12.04 12.14
CA ASP A 210 -19.59 -10.69 12.43
C ASP A 210 -18.07 -10.70 12.39
N ILE A 211 -17.52 -10.19 11.28
CA ILE A 211 -16.09 -10.21 10.97
C ILE A 211 -15.65 -8.81 10.57
N GLU A 212 -14.41 -8.47 10.90
CA GLU A 212 -13.74 -7.23 10.50
C GLU A 212 -12.38 -7.56 9.90
N PHE A 213 -11.87 -6.67 9.04
CA PHE A 213 -10.49 -6.76 8.57
C PHE A 213 -9.54 -6.24 9.66
N GLU A 214 -8.33 -6.81 9.72
CA GLU A 214 -7.29 -6.29 10.60
C GLU A 214 -6.93 -4.84 10.25
N ASP A 215 -6.61 -4.06 11.29
CA ASP A 215 -6.13 -2.69 11.12
C ASP A 215 -4.86 -2.65 10.28
N ILE A 216 -4.78 -1.64 9.43
CA ILE A 216 -3.59 -1.27 8.69
C ILE A 216 -2.64 -0.54 9.66
N GLU A 217 -1.58 -1.23 10.09
CA GLU A 217 -0.51 -0.68 10.95
C GLU A 217 0.58 0.18 10.27
N LEU A 218 0.39 1.48 10.20
CA LEU A 218 1.38 2.41 9.66
C LEU A 218 2.54 2.60 10.63
N ARG A 219 3.77 2.46 10.13
CA ARG A 219 5.00 2.70 10.89
C ARG A 219 5.89 3.69 10.17
N SER A 220 6.49 4.60 10.92
CA SER A 220 7.52 5.50 10.42
C SER A 220 8.69 5.58 11.40
N THR A 221 9.89 5.67 10.84
CA THR A 221 11.12 5.85 11.60
C THR A 221 11.98 6.91 10.93
N VAL A 222 12.54 7.80 11.72
CA VAL A 222 13.40 8.89 11.25
C VAL A 222 14.65 8.95 12.11
N ILE A 223 15.80 9.22 11.48
CA ILE A 223 17.05 9.53 12.16
C ILE A 223 17.26 11.02 12.02
N VAL A 224 17.43 11.71 13.15
CA VAL A 224 17.61 13.16 13.17
C VAL A 224 18.83 13.52 13.99
N ARG A 225 19.67 14.38 13.44
CA ARG A 225 20.75 15.03 14.18
C ARG A 225 20.33 16.44 14.49
N PHE A 226 20.29 16.79 15.77
CA PHE A 226 20.06 18.15 16.23
C PHE A 226 21.35 18.75 16.76
N GLU A 227 21.55 20.04 16.54
CA GLU A 227 22.58 20.83 17.21
C GLU A 227 22.40 20.74 18.73
N LEU A 228 23.50 20.62 19.48
CA LEU A 228 23.52 20.77 20.93
C LEU A 228 24.11 22.13 21.29
N LYS A 229 23.41 22.85 22.16
CA LYS A 229 23.81 24.16 22.70
C LYS A 229 24.27 24.02 24.15
#